data_AF-A0A520JXT0-F1
#
_entry.id   AF-A0A520JXT0-F1
#
_cell.length_a   1.000
_cell.length_b   1.000
_cell.length_c   1.000
_cell.angle_alpha   90.00
_cell.angle_beta   90.00
_cell.angle_gamma   90.00
#
_symmetry.space_group_name_H-M   'P 1'
#
loop_
_entity.id
_entity.type
_entity.pdbx_description
1 polymer ?
#
loop_
_entity_poly.entity_id
_entity_poly.type
_entity_poly.pdbx_seq_one_letter_code
_entity_poly.pdbx_strand_id
1 'polypeptide(L)' 'MHHKIGSYRFRIRDYRVVFDTDDNNVVILRIGHRKSIYK' A
#
# COMPACT_ATOMS: atom_id res chain seq x y z
N MET A 1 7.00 9.15 16.76
CA MET A 1 6.86 7.76 16.26
C MET A 1 7.11 7.78 14.76
N HIS A 2 8.18 7.17 14.26
CA HIS A 2 8.47 7.12 12.83
C HIS A 2 7.80 5.86 12.26
N HIS A 3 6.61 6.00 11.68
CA HIS A 3 5.94 4.87 11.02
C HIS A 3 6.73 4.49 9.76
N LYS A 4 7.06 3.20 9.60
CA LYS A 4 7.66 2.70 8.36
C LYS A 4 6.65 2.88 7.24
N ILE A 5 7.00 3.67 6.22
CA ILE A 5 6.16 3.89 5.04
C ILE A 5 5.79 2.54 4.41
N GLY A 6 4.50 2.33 4.14
CA GLY A 6 4.00 1.10 3.51
C GLY A 6 3.92 -0.10 4.47
N SER A 7 3.44 0.17 5.68
CA SER A 7 3.19 -0.81 6.73
C SER A 7 2.19 -1.89 6.30
N TYR A 8 1.23 -1.56 5.43
CA TYR A 8 0.22 -2.51 4.96
C TYR A 8 0.27 -2.74 3.45
N ARG A 9 0.03 -3.99 3.05
CA ARG A 9 -0.08 -4.42 1.65
C ARG A 9 -1.29 -5.32 1.46
N PHE A 10 -2.26 -4.86 0.67
CA PHE A 10 -3.43 -5.64 0.32
C PHE A 10 -3.29 -6.25 -1.08
N ARG A 11 -3.63 -7.55 -1.20
CA ARG A 11 -3.57 -8.32 -2.44
C ARG A 11 -4.98 -8.48 -3.00
N ILE A 12 -5.20 -7.94 -4.20
CA ILE A 12 -6.45 -8.12 -4.94
C ILE A 12 -6.12 -8.81 -6.26
N ARG A 13 -6.16 -10.14 -6.26
CA ARG A 13 -5.72 -10.98 -7.40
C ARG A 13 -4.33 -10.56 -7.89
N ASP A 14 -4.31 -9.82 -8.99
CA ASP A 14 -3.13 -9.34 -9.69
C ASP A 14 -2.71 -7.92 -9.36
N TYR A 15 -3.51 -7.19 -8.58
CA TYR A 15 -3.18 -5.87 -8.08
C TYR A 15 -2.62 -5.95 -6.65
N ARG A 16 -1.80 -4.95 -6.32
CA ARG A 16 -1.26 -4.72 -4.99
C ARG A 16 -1.56 -3.29 -4.61
N VAL A 17 -2.08 -3.12 -3.40
CA VAL A 17 -2.34 -1.83 -2.78
C VAL A 17 -1.39 -1.70 -1.60
N VAL A 18 -0.55 -0.68 -1.61
CA VAL A 18 0.29 -0.30 -0.47
C VAL A 18 -0.36 0.90 0.17
N PHE A 19 -0.60 0.81 1.48
CA PHE A 19 -1.25 1.87 2.24
C PHE A 19 -0.73 1.91 3.67
N ASP A 20 -0.94 3.06 4.30
CA ASP A 20 -0.75 3.26 5.73
C ASP A 20 -2.07 3.67 6.37
N THR A 21 -2.16 3.50 7.70
CA THR A 21 -3.30 3.93 8.51
C THR A 21 -2.83 5.05 9.43
N ASP A 22 -3.54 6.17 9.41
CA ASP A 22 -3.27 7.33 10.26
C ASP A 22 -4.57 7.76 10.96
N ASP A 23 -4.64 7.53 12.26
CA ASP A 23 -5.84 7.62 13.08
C ASP A 23 -7.05 6.91 12.44
N ASN A 24 -8.02 7.66 11.91
CA ASN A 24 -9.22 7.16 11.25
C ASN A 24 -9.15 7.22 9.72
N ASN A 25 -7.97 7.49 9.17
CA ASN A 25 -7.74 7.62 7.75
C ASN A 25 -6.93 6.44 7.20
N VAL A 26 -7.27 6.05 5.97
CA VAL A 26 -6.49 5.11 5.18
C VAL A 26 -5.82 5.89 4.06
N VAL A 27 -4.49 5.97 4.10
CA VAL A 27 -3.71 6.70 3.11
C VAL A 27 -3.14 5.72 2.08
N ILE A 28 -3.65 5.79 0.85
CA ILE A 28 -3.19 4.94 -0.24
C ILE A 28 -1.89 5.51 -0.81
N LEU A 29 -0.80 4.75 -0.70
CA LEU A 29 0.52 5.16 -1.21
C LEU A 29 0.73 4.73 -2.66
N ARG A 30 0.29 3.51 -3.01
CA ARG A 30 0.46 2.97 -4.37
C ARG A 30 -0.59 1.91 -4.67
N ILE A 31 -1.17 1.97 -5.85
CA ILE A 31 -1.96 0.87 -6.44
C ILE A 31 -1.28 0.49 -7.74
N GLY A 32 -1.01 -0.81 -7.93
CA GLY A 32 -0.36 -1.27 -9.15
C GLY A 32 -0.61 -2.74 -9.43
N HIS A 33 -0.53 -3.09 -10.71
CA HIS A 33 -0.51 -4.48 -11.13
C HIS A 33 0.81 -5.15 -10.69
N ARG A 34 0.79 -6.46 -10.41
CA ARG A 34 1.94 -7.22 -9.89
C ARG A 34 3.19 -7.08 -10.77
N LYS A 35 2.99 -6.89 -12.07
CA LYS A 35 4.06 -6.75 -13.07
C LYS A 35 4.65 -5.33 -13.13
N SER A 36 3.96 -4.32 -12.60
CA SER A 36 4.40 -2.92 -12.68
C SER A 36 4.83 -2.33 -11.34
N ILE A 37 4.46 -2.93 -10.21
CA ILE A 37 4.63 -2.30 -8.90
C ILE A 37 6.07 -2.27 -8.36
N TYR A 38 6.95 -3.14 -8.89
CA TYR A 38 8.38 -3.23 -8.52
C TYR A 38 9.32 -2.61 -9.57
N LYS A 39 8.78 -1.89 -10.56
CA LYS A 39 9.56 -0.97 -11.40
C LYS A 39 9.66 0.39 -10.69
#